data_AF-A6HJ34-F1
#
_entry.id   AF-A6HJ34-F1
#
_cell.length_a   1.000
_cell.length_b   1.000
_cell.length_c   1.000
_cell.angle_alpha   90.00
_cell.angle_beta   90.00
_cell.angle_gamma   90.00
#
_symmetry.space_group_name_H-M   'P 1'
#
loop_
_entity.id
_entity.type
_entity.pdbx_description
1 polymer ?
#
loop_
_entity_poly.entity_id
_entity_poly.type
_entity_poly.pdbx_seq_one_letter_code
_entity_poly.pdbx_strand_id
1 'polypeptide(L)'
;MKATVLMRQPGRVQEIVSALRRGGGDRLQVISDFDMTLSRFAYNGQRCPSSHNILDNSKIISEDCRKELTELFHHYYPIEIDPHRTIKEKLPHMVQWWSKAHSLLCQQRIQKFQIAQVVGESTAMLRVS
;
A
#
# COMPACT_ATOMS: atom_id res chain seq x y z
N MET A 1 -3.46 26.98 7.50
CA MET A 1 -3.14 25.72 6.79
C MET A 1 -2.83 24.65 7.82
N LYS A 2 -3.28 23.40 7.64
CA LYS A 2 -2.76 22.29 8.45
C LYS A 2 -1.26 22.19 8.23
N ALA A 3 -0.48 21.97 9.29
CA ALA A 3 0.99 21.85 9.22
C ALA A 3 1.49 20.74 8.28
N THR A 4 0.61 19.81 7.92
CA THR A 4 0.88 18.68 7.02
C THR A 4 0.71 19.02 5.54
N VAL A 5 0.29 20.23 5.17
CA VAL A 5 0.09 20.63 3.77
C VAL A 5 1.29 21.42 3.29
N LEU A 6 2.09 20.80 2.42
CA LEU A 6 3.27 21.40 1.80
C LEU A 6 3.05 21.50 0.29
N MET A 7 3.23 22.69 -0.29
CA MET A 7 3.03 22.94 -1.72
C MET A 7 4.25 23.63 -2.31
N ARG A 8 4.90 22.98 -3.30
CA ARG A 8 6.05 23.56 -4.00
C ARG A 8 5.68 24.78 -4.84
N GLN A 9 4.51 24.78 -5.48
CA GLN A 9 4.05 25.85 -6.39
C GLN A 9 2.57 26.20 -6.11
N PRO A 10 2.27 26.99 -5.07
CA PRO A 10 0.89 27.29 -4.68
C PRO A 10 0.03 27.93 -5.78
N GLY A 11 0.61 28.84 -6.59
CA GLY A 11 -0.10 29.49 -7.70
C GLY A 11 -0.60 28.49 -8.75
N ARG A 12 0.26 27.55 -9.16
CA ARG A 12 -0.12 26.46 -10.09
C ARG A 12 -1.20 25.55 -9.51
N VAL A 13 -1.13 25.26 -8.21
CA VAL A 13 -2.19 24.47 -7.53
C VAL A 13 -3.53 25.21 -7.60
N GLN A 14 -3.54 26.53 -7.37
CA GLN A 14 -4.75 27.34 -7.46
C GLN A 14 -5.35 27.35 -8.88
N GLU A 15 -4.53 27.42 -9.92
CA GLU A 15 -4.97 27.33 -11.32
C GLU A 15 -5.63 25.97 -11.61
N ILE A 16 -4.98 24.88 -11.19
CA ILE A 16 -5.50 23.51 -11.36
C ILE A 16 -6.84 23.35 -10.63
N VAL A 17 -6.94 23.75 -9.36
CA VAL A 17 -8.19 23.67 -8.58
C VAL A 17 -9.30 24.52 -9.24
N SER A 18 -8.96 25.69 -9.76
CA SER A 18 -9.93 26.54 -10.46
C SER A 18 -10.42 25.90 -11.76
N ALA A 19 -9.54 25.21 -12.50
CA ALA A 19 -9.92 24.45 -13.68
C ALA A 19 -10.84 23.27 -13.34
N LEU A 20 -10.54 22.51 -12.28
CA LEU A 20 -11.39 21.42 -11.80
C LEU A 20 -12.80 21.92 -11.41
N ARG A 21 -12.89 23.05 -10.70
CA ARG A 21 -14.17 23.68 -10.33
C ARG A 21 -14.98 24.12 -11.55
N ARG A 22 -14.34 24.75 -12.55
CA ARG A 22 -15.00 25.12 -13.82
C ARG A 22 -15.41 23.88 -14.62
N GLY A 23 -14.62 22.80 -14.49
CA GLY A 23 -14.85 21.49 -15.08
C GLY A 23 -16.21 20.90 -14.70
N GLY A 24 -16.54 20.94 -13.41
CA GLY A 24 -17.71 20.26 -12.86
C GLY A 24 -17.51 18.74 -12.75
N GLY A 25 -18.48 18.07 -12.12
CA GLY A 25 -18.41 16.62 -11.85
C GLY A 25 -18.31 15.77 -13.11
N ASP A 26 -18.99 16.17 -14.18
CA ASP A 26 -19.01 15.44 -15.47
C ASP A 26 -17.65 15.36 -16.15
N ARG A 27 -16.69 16.20 -15.75
CA ARG A 27 -15.32 16.24 -16.26
C ARG A 27 -14.28 15.84 -15.22
N LEU A 28 -14.72 15.32 -14.07
CA LEU A 28 -13.85 14.89 -12.99
C LEU A 28 -13.75 13.37 -12.96
N GLN A 29 -12.52 12.86 -12.96
CA GLN A 29 -12.21 11.47 -12.66
C GLN A 29 -11.17 11.41 -11.54
N VAL A 30 -11.27 10.39 -10.69
CA VAL A 30 -10.31 10.12 -9.62
C VAL A 30 -9.51 8.88 -9.97
N ILE A 31 -8.18 9.00 -9.93
CA ILE A 31 -7.24 7.89 -9.96
C ILE A 31 -6.48 7.96 -8.64
N SER A 32 -6.59 6.90 -7.83
CA SER A 32 -5.97 6.83 -6.51
C SER A 32 -5.33 5.48 -6.31
N ASP A 33 -4.19 5.50 -5.62
CA ASP A 33 -3.64 4.31 -4.97
C ASP A 33 -4.50 3.92 -3.75
N PHE A 34 -4.32 2.71 -3.22
CA PHE A 34 -5.06 2.17 -2.09
C PHE A 34 -4.23 2.15 -0.80
N ASP A 35 -3.14 1.38 -0.78
CA ASP A 35 -2.37 1.12 0.43
C ASP A 35 -1.64 2.38 0.91
N MET A 36 -1.85 2.75 2.17
CA MET A 36 -1.31 3.98 2.77
C MET A 36 -1.77 5.28 2.07
N THR A 37 -2.73 5.20 1.14
CA THR A 37 -3.34 6.33 0.42
C THR A 37 -4.81 6.47 0.80
N LEU A 38 -5.63 5.45 0.55
CA LEU A 38 -7.00 5.35 1.07
C LEU A 38 -7.01 4.65 2.42
N SER A 39 -6.11 3.68 2.64
CA SER A 39 -5.88 3.11 3.96
C SER A 39 -4.93 3.98 4.81
N ARG A 40 -5.07 3.88 6.13
CA ARG A 40 -4.24 4.62 7.08
C ARG A 40 -2.80 4.10 7.06
N PHE A 41 -1.84 4.99 7.30
CA PHE A 41 -0.44 4.62 7.49
C PHE A 41 -0.20 4.02 8.88
N ALA A 42 -0.78 4.65 9.90
CA ALA A 42 -0.69 4.24 11.29
C ALA A 42 -1.93 4.72 12.05
N TYR A 43 -2.20 4.08 13.19
CA TYR A 43 -3.25 4.44 14.13
C TYR A 43 -2.81 4.17 15.56
N ASN A 44 -2.98 5.13 16.45
CA ASN A 44 -2.55 5.05 17.86
C ASN A 44 -1.08 4.61 18.02
N GLY A 45 -0.19 5.12 17.14
CA GLY A 45 1.24 4.78 17.14
C GLY A 45 1.59 3.42 16.53
N GLN A 46 0.61 2.61 16.14
CA GLN A 46 0.81 1.31 15.51
C GLN A 46 0.66 1.38 13.99
N ARG A 47 1.48 0.61 13.27
CA ARG A 47 1.42 0.52 11.80
C ARG A 47 0.12 -0.18 11.39
N CYS A 48 -0.61 0.39 10.44
CA CYS A 48 -1.73 -0.32 9.81
C CYS A 48 -1.20 -1.27 8.72
N PRO A 49 -1.86 -2.41 8.48
CA PRO A 49 -1.43 -3.36 7.46
C PRO A 49 -1.70 -2.83 6.04
N SER A 50 -0.83 -3.17 5.10
CA SER A 50 -1.15 -3.14 3.66
C SER A 50 -2.09 -4.28 3.28
N SER A 51 -2.62 -4.25 2.05
CA SER A 51 -3.41 -5.34 1.48
C SER A 51 -2.69 -6.70 1.53
N HIS A 52 -1.36 -6.74 1.30
CA HIS A 52 -0.56 -7.94 1.51
C HIS A 52 -0.45 -8.34 2.98
N ASN A 53 -0.17 -7.39 3.87
CA ASN A 53 -0.01 -7.72 5.29
C ASN A 53 -1.31 -8.17 5.96
N ILE A 54 -2.47 -7.84 5.40
CA ILE A 54 -3.75 -8.43 5.80
C ILE A 54 -3.71 -9.96 5.64
N LEU A 55 -3.16 -10.46 4.52
CA LEU A 55 -2.98 -11.89 4.29
C LEU A 55 -1.83 -12.45 5.12
N ASP A 56 -0.65 -11.82 5.10
CA ASP A 56 0.55 -12.34 5.78
C ASP A 56 0.34 -12.57 7.29
N ASN A 57 -0.43 -11.70 7.94
CA ASN A 57 -0.72 -11.75 9.37
C ASN A 57 -1.94 -12.62 9.72
N SER A 58 -2.63 -13.16 8.71
CA SER A 58 -3.83 -13.95 8.92
C SER A 58 -3.52 -15.37 9.41
N LYS A 59 -4.49 -15.98 10.08
CA LYS A 59 -4.37 -17.36 10.59
C LYS A 59 -4.40 -18.42 9.49
N ILE A 60 -4.73 -18.05 8.25
CA ILE A 60 -4.79 -18.97 7.12
C ILE A 60 -3.42 -19.23 6.48
N ILE A 61 -2.42 -18.39 6.79
CA ILE A 61 -1.03 -18.57 6.33
C ILE A 61 -0.27 -19.40 7.36
N SER A 62 0.44 -20.44 6.89
CA SER A 62 1.28 -21.26 7.76
C SER A 62 2.39 -20.44 8.43
N GLU A 63 2.83 -20.89 9.60
CA GLU A 63 3.93 -20.26 10.32
C GLU A 63 5.22 -20.17 9.48
N ASP A 64 5.52 -21.22 8.72
CA ASP A 64 6.72 -21.27 7.90
C ASP A 64 6.64 -20.31 6.71
N CYS A 65 5.49 -20.24 6.04
CA CYS A 65 5.27 -19.25 4.98
C CYS A 65 5.38 -17.82 5.50
N ARG A 66 4.84 -17.55 6.70
CA ARG A 66 4.97 -16.23 7.34
C ARG A 66 6.42 -15.88 7.66
N LYS A 67 7.25 -16.85 8.10
CA LYS A 67 8.69 -16.63 8.31
C LYS A 67 9.38 -16.27 7.00
N GLU A 68 9.14 -17.03 5.93
CA GLU A 68 9.74 -16.76 4.62
C GLU A 68 9.32 -15.40 4.04
N LEU A 69 8.04 -15.03 4.16
CA LEU A 69 7.54 -13.71 3.76
C LEU A 69 8.20 -12.58 4.56
N THR A 70 8.41 -12.80 5.86
CA THR A 70 9.10 -11.85 6.75
C THR A 70 10.57 -11.68 6.34
N GLU A 71 11.27 -12.76 5.99
CA GLU A 71 12.63 -12.69 5.47
C GLU A 71 12.72 -11.93 4.14
N LEU A 72 11.78 -12.19 3.22
CA LEU A 72 11.68 -11.43 1.97
C LEU A 72 11.48 -9.94 2.24
N PHE A 73 10.57 -9.59 3.16
CA PHE A 73 10.34 -8.20 3.55
C PHE A 73 11.62 -7.55 4.09
N HIS A 74 12.30 -8.19 5.05
CA HIS A 74 13.54 -7.65 5.62
C HIS A 74 14.67 -7.47 4.61
N HIS A 75 14.71 -8.30 3.56
CA HIS A 75 15.70 -8.17 2.49
C HIS A 75 15.34 -7.05 1.50
N TYR A 76 14.10 -7.02 1.00
CA TYR A 76 13.72 -6.19 -0.13
C TYR A 76 13.19 -4.80 0.27
N TYR A 77 12.55 -4.66 1.42
CA TYR A 77 12.00 -3.37 1.87
C TYR A 77 13.07 -2.27 2.03
N PRO A 78 14.27 -2.54 2.61
CA PRO A 78 15.35 -1.55 2.63
C PRO A 78 15.77 -1.06 1.24
N ILE A 79 15.70 -1.93 0.22
CA ILE A 79 16.02 -1.59 -1.17
C ILE A 79 14.91 -0.72 -1.78
N GLU A 80 13.65 -1.02 -1.48
CA GLU A 80 12.48 -0.25 -1.94
C GLU A 80 12.57 1.21 -1.47
N ILE A 81 12.85 1.43 -0.19
CA ILE A 81 12.85 2.76 0.41
C ILE A 81 14.17 3.53 0.25
N ASP A 82 15.23 2.89 -0.25
CA ASP A 82 16.56 3.48 -0.37
C ASP A 82 16.54 4.78 -1.21
N PRO A 83 16.77 5.97 -0.62
CA PRO A 83 16.70 7.23 -1.36
C PRO A 83 17.89 7.42 -2.32
N HIS A 84 18.94 6.61 -2.21
CA HIS A 84 20.15 6.71 -3.02
C HIS A 84 20.11 5.85 -4.28
N ARG A 85 19.15 4.92 -4.38
CA ARG A 85 18.95 4.08 -5.57
C ARG A 85 17.91 4.68 -6.50
N THR A 86 18.21 4.63 -7.79
CA THR A 86 17.29 5.00 -8.85
C THR A 86 16.16 3.97 -9.00
N ILE A 87 15.05 4.40 -9.59
CA ILE A 87 13.92 3.50 -9.92
C ILE A 87 14.40 2.32 -10.78
N LYS A 88 15.29 2.58 -11.75
CA LYS A 88 15.83 1.56 -12.66
C LYS A 88 16.60 0.48 -11.92
N GLU A 89 17.37 0.85 -10.90
CA GLU A 89 18.11 -0.10 -10.06
C GLU A 89 17.19 -0.89 -9.14
N LYS A 90 16.12 -0.29 -8.63
CA LYS A 90 15.15 -0.95 -7.73
C LYS A 90 14.24 -1.93 -8.46
N LEU A 91 13.85 -1.62 -9.71
CA LEU A 91 12.86 -2.37 -10.47
C LEU A 91 13.09 -3.90 -10.49
N PRO A 92 14.29 -4.43 -10.83
CA PRO A 92 14.51 -5.89 -10.84
C PRO A 92 14.34 -6.52 -9.45
N HIS A 93 14.71 -5.80 -8.39
CA HIS A 93 14.51 -6.28 -7.02
C HIS A 93 13.02 -6.35 -6.65
N MET A 94 12.22 -5.35 -7.04
CA MET A 94 10.77 -5.35 -6.78
C MET A 94 10.07 -6.47 -7.54
N VAL A 95 10.46 -6.72 -8.80
CA VAL A 95 9.93 -7.85 -9.58
C VAL A 95 10.26 -9.17 -8.90
N GLN A 96 11.50 -9.37 -8.46
CA GLN A 96 11.90 -10.59 -7.75
C GLN A 96 11.17 -10.77 -6.43
N TRP A 97 11.05 -9.69 -5.64
CA TRP A 97 10.35 -9.72 -4.36
C TRP A 97 8.91 -10.17 -4.53
N TRP A 98 8.15 -9.47 -5.38
CA TRP A 98 6.74 -9.76 -5.58
C TRP A 98 6.50 -11.13 -6.21
N SER A 99 7.38 -11.56 -7.14
CA SER A 99 7.31 -12.91 -7.72
C SER A 99 7.48 -14.00 -6.66
N LYS A 100 8.46 -13.85 -5.75
CA LYS A 100 8.69 -14.81 -4.66
C LYS A 100 7.54 -14.80 -3.66
N ALA A 101 7.13 -13.61 -3.21
CA ALA A 101 6.05 -13.46 -2.24
C ALA A 101 4.74 -14.07 -2.76
N HIS A 102 4.37 -13.80 -4.02
CA HIS A 102 3.16 -14.36 -4.62
C HIS A 102 3.26 -15.87 -4.81
N SER A 103 4.44 -16.41 -5.17
CA SER A 103 4.66 -17.87 -5.23
C SER A 103 4.37 -18.55 -3.88
N LEU A 104 4.87 -17.98 -2.78
CA LEU A 104 4.62 -18.50 -1.43
C LEU A 104 3.14 -18.45 -1.06
N LEU A 105 2.45 -17.34 -1.35
CA LEU A 105 1.02 -17.20 -1.12
C LEU A 105 0.19 -18.19 -1.94
N CYS A 106 0.57 -18.45 -3.21
CA CYS A 106 -0.09 -19.45 -4.04
C CYS A 106 0.03 -20.86 -3.46
N GLN A 107 1.16 -21.21 -2.83
CA GLN A 107 1.36 -22.50 -2.18
C GLN A 107 0.44 -22.72 -0.98
N GLN A 108 -0.05 -21.65 -0.34
CA GLN A 108 -1.02 -21.73 0.76
C GLN A 108 -2.43 -22.13 0.30
N ARG A 109 -2.70 -22.16 -1.02
CA ARG A 109 -4.00 -22.58 -1.59
C ARG A 109 -5.20 -21.83 -0.99
N ILE A 110 -5.03 -20.52 -0.78
CA ILE A 110 -6.04 -19.64 -0.18
C ILE A 110 -7.31 -19.66 -1.03
N GLN A 111 -8.44 -19.97 -0.42
CA GLN A 111 -9.74 -20.01 -1.08
C GLN A 111 -10.39 -18.63 -1.05
N LYS A 112 -11.03 -18.23 -2.14
CA LYS A 112 -11.61 -16.89 -2.31
C LYS A 112 -12.58 -16.49 -1.18
N PHE A 113 -13.36 -17.43 -0.64
CA PHE A 113 -14.29 -17.13 0.45
C PHE A 113 -13.58 -16.79 1.77
N GLN A 114 -12.35 -17.30 1.98
CA GLN A 114 -11.56 -17.01 3.19
C GLN A 114 -11.10 -15.56 3.22
N ILE A 115 -10.98 -14.90 2.06
CA ILE A 115 -10.55 -13.50 1.97
C ILE A 115 -11.49 -12.57 2.76
N ALA A 116 -12.81 -12.79 2.69
CA ALA A 116 -13.76 -11.97 3.43
C ALA A 116 -13.56 -12.09 4.95
N GLN A 117 -13.31 -13.31 5.43
CA GLN A 117 -12.99 -13.57 6.84
C GLN A 117 -11.68 -12.89 7.23
N VAL A 118 -10.62 -13.06 6.44
CA VAL A 118 -9.30 -12.48 6.71
C VAL A 118 -9.35 -10.96 6.77
N VAL A 119 -10.08 -10.32 5.85
CA VAL A 119 -10.29 -8.86 5.87
C VAL A 119 -11.06 -8.45 7.12
N GLY A 120 -12.12 -9.18 7.48
CA GLY A 120 -12.93 -8.90 8.67
C GLY A 120 -12.20 -9.05 10.00
N GLU A 121 -11.20 -9.93 10.07
CA GLU A 121 -10.34 -10.13 11.25
C GLU A 121 -9.12 -9.19 11.27
N SER A 122 -8.88 -8.44 10.19
CA SER A 122 -7.70 -7.58 10.06
C SER A 122 -7.85 -6.27 10.84
N THR A 123 -6.72 -5.61 11.07
CA THR A 123 -6.65 -4.26 11.67
C THR A 123 -6.58 -3.14 10.61
N ALA A 124 -6.94 -3.45 9.35
CA ALA A 124 -6.94 -2.49 8.27
C ALA A 124 -7.98 -1.39 8.53
N MET A 125 -7.62 -0.14 8.25
CA MET A 125 -8.50 1.01 8.46
C MET A 125 -8.40 1.97 7.29
N LEU A 126 -9.55 2.46 6.84
CA LEU A 126 -9.62 3.55 5.88
C LEU A 126 -9.35 4.90 6.55
N ARG A 127 -8.86 5.84 5.76
CA ARG A 127 -8.86 7.26 6.13
C ARG A 127 -10.30 7.76 6.11
N VAL A 128 -10.90 7.88 7.28
CA VAL A 128 -12.14 8.65 7.46
C VAL A 128 -11.80 10.13 7.50
N SER A 129 -12.57 10.90 6.73
CA SER A 129 -12.47 12.36 6.58
C SER A 129 -12.89 13.09 7.85
#